data_AF-A0A3C0IT77-F1
#
_entry.id   AF-A0A3C0IT77-F1
#
_cell.length_a   1.000
_cell.length_b   1.000
_cell.length_c   1.000
_cell.angle_alpha   90.00
_cell.angle_beta   90.00
_cell.angle_gamma   90.00
#
_symmetry.space_group_name_H-M   'P 1'
#
loop_
_entity.id
_entity.type
_entity.pdbx_description
1 polymer ?
#
loop_
_entity_poly.entity_id
_entity_poly.type
_entity_poly.pdbx_seq_one_letter_code
_entity_poly.pdbx_strand_id
1 'polypeptide(L)'
;FLSDNGGAHNNQSNNGKLKGFKGNEYEAGHRVPLFMSWPKKIREGKTYNGLSSSLDILPTVLEAAAVQNSNTIATDGVSWLPYVLGNAQGQPHQALIWRKDAAAAIRMNNYKLIRVNGIGYRLYDLQNDISESNDLQASNAVMLQRMQTALLDWEKSKVKPLWQEGNVWDTITLMIHDDLMHNRKVRVRNPEELANYLQHTNNNLSKTPHAYKGE
;
A
#
# COMPACT_ATOMS: atom_id res chain seq x y z
N PHE A 1 1.51 -14.12 -13.41
CA PHE A 1 2.73 -13.32 -13.12
C PHE A 1 2.34 -12.13 -12.27
N LEU A 2 3.08 -11.84 -11.22
CA LEU A 2 3.02 -10.58 -10.48
C LEU A 2 4.43 -10.22 -9.93
N SER A 3 4.63 -8.95 -9.62
CA SER A 3 5.77 -8.52 -8.78
C SER A 3 5.42 -8.69 -7.30
N ASP A 4 6.43 -8.85 -6.43
CA ASP A 4 6.27 -8.95 -4.98
C ASP A 4 6.00 -7.58 -4.32
N ASN A 5 6.58 -6.52 -4.89
CA ASN A 5 6.37 -5.12 -4.53
C ASN A 5 6.62 -4.21 -5.74
N GLY A 6 6.40 -2.91 -5.56
CA GLY A 6 6.71 -1.92 -6.57
C GLY A 6 8.22 -1.68 -6.76
N GLY A 7 8.58 -0.94 -7.81
CA GLY A 7 9.97 -0.71 -8.20
C GLY A 7 10.75 0.09 -7.16
N ALA A 8 12.00 -0.29 -6.92
CA ALA A 8 12.87 0.36 -5.95
C ALA A 8 13.48 1.67 -6.51
N HIS A 9 13.81 2.60 -5.62
CA HIS A 9 14.38 3.91 -6.00
C HIS A 9 15.91 3.87 -6.25
N ASN A 10 16.57 2.75 -5.96
CA ASN A 10 18.02 2.58 -6.00
C ASN A 10 18.48 1.67 -7.15
N ASN A 11 17.63 1.47 -8.15
CA ASN A 11 17.95 0.74 -9.37
C ASN A 11 17.21 1.38 -10.57
N GLN A 12 17.20 0.72 -11.73
CA GLN A 12 16.60 1.23 -12.96
C GLN A 12 15.07 1.04 -13.04
N SER A 13 14.40 0.74 -11.92
CA SER A 13 12.95 0.55 -11.90
C SER A 13 12.22 1.86 -12.24
N ASN A 14 11.06 1.74 -12.90
CA ASN A 14 10.21 2.87 -13.23
C ASN A 14 8.75 2.55 -12.88
N ASN A 15 8.19 3.32 -11.95
CA ASN A 15 6.80 3.16 -11.49
C ASN A 15 5.80 4.04 -12.26
N GLY A 16 6.25 4.70 -13.34
CA GLY A 16 5.43 5.55 -14.20
C GLY A 16 4.88 6.76 -13.47
N LYS A 17 3.55 6.92 -13.51
CA LYS A 17 2.83 8.03 -12.88
C LYS A 17 2.51 7.79 -11.39
N LEU A 18 2.77 6.59 -10.89
CA LEU A 18 2.46 6.24 -9.51
C LEU A 18 3.45 6.93 -8.57
N LYS A 19 2.94 7.45 -7.45
CA LYS A 19 3.78 8.10 -6.45
C LYS A 19 4.43 7.08 -5.54
N GLY A 20 5.64 7.40 -5.07
CA GLY A 20 6.43 6.55 -4.18
C GLY A 20 7.24 5.50 -4.93
N PHE A 21 7.55 4.41 -4.23
CA PHE A 21 8.40 3.30 -4.69
C PHE A 21 8.38 2.18 -3.65
N LYS A 22 9.12 1.08 -3.88
CA LYS A 22 9.28 -0.03 -2.94
C LYS A 22 9.37 0.42 -1.46
N GLY A 23 8.53 -0.19 -0.62
CA GLY A 23 8.61 -0.04 0.84
C GLY A 23 7.81 1.12 1.45
N ASN A 24 7.09 1.91 0.65
CA ASN A 24 6.16 2.93 1.16
C ASN A 24 4.70 2.65 0.76
N GLU A 25 3.78 3.36 1.40
CA GLU A 25 2.34 3.07 1.34
C GLU A 25 1.61 3.73 0.15
N TYR A 26 2.35 4.41 -0.73
CA TYR A 26 1.84 5.00 -1.97
C TYR A 26 1.64 3.94 -3.06
N GLU A 27 0.91 4.27 -4.13
CA GLU A 27 0.53 3.28 -5.16
C GLU A 27 1.78 2.59 -5.75
N ALA A 28 2.89 3.31 -5.95
CA ALA A 28 4.10 2.71 -6.51
C ALA A 28 4.84 1.78 -5.55
N GLY A 29 4.44 1.68 -4.27
CA GLY A 29 5.06 0.75 -3.31
C GLY A 29 4.48 -0.65 -3.35
N HIS A 30 3.18 -0.76 -3.65
CA HIS A 30 2.43 -2.02 -3.55
C HIS A 30 1.48 -2.33 -4.72
N ARG A 31 1.15 -1.35 -5.59
CA ARG A 31 0.42 -1.62 -6.82
C ARG A 31 1.39 -2.14 -7.88
N VAL A 32 1.19 -3.39 -8.27
CA VAL A 32 2.10 -4.12 -9.17
C VAL A 32 1.38 -4.59 -10.44
N PRO A 33 2.12 -4.87 -11.53
CA PRO A 33 1.58 -5.59 -12.67
C PRO A 33 1.11 -6.99 -12.26
N LEU A 34 -0.06 -7.41 -12.75
CA LEU A 34 -0.62 -8.75 -12.57
C LEU A 34 -1.17 -9.25 -13.90
N PHE A 35 -0.73 -10.43 -14.33
CA PHE A 35 -1.23 -11.11 -15.53
C PHE A 35 -1.63 -12.54 -15.21
N MET A 36 -2.79 -12.95 -15.72
CA MET A 36 -3.29 -14.33 -15.68
C MET A 36 -3.42 -14.86 -17.10
N SER A 37 -2.99 -16.10 -17.32
CA SER A 37 -3.15 -16.78 -18.60
C SER A 37 -3.66 -18.20 -18.36
N TRP A 38 -4.79 -18.52 -18.97
CA TRP A 38 -5.34 -19.87 -18.98
C TRP A 38 -6.12 -20.07 -20.30
N PRO A 39 -5.45 -20.43 -21.41
CA PRO A 39 -6.03 -20.35 -22.75
C PRO A 39 -7.36 -21.09 -22.96
N LYS A 40 -7.60 -22.17 -22.21
CA LYS A 40 -8.84 -22.96 -22.30
C LYS A 40 -10.01 -22.42 -21.44
N LYS A 41 -9.77 -21.40 -20.61
CA LYS A 41 -10.76 -20.89 -19.63
C LYS A 41 -10.88 -19.38 -19.64
N ILE A 42 -9.76 -18.66 -19.60
CA ILE A 42 -9.72 -17.20 -19.57
C ILE A 42 -9.64 -16.70 -21.01
N ARG A 43 -10.60 -15.84 -21.38
CA ARG A 43 -10.60 -15.19 -22.69
C ARG A 43 -9.43 -14.22 -22.82
N GLU A 44 -8.72 -14.29 -23.94
CA GLU A 44 -7.60 -13.40 -24.25
C GLU A 44 -8.00 -11.93 -24.35
N GLY A 45 -7.02 -11.04 -24.18
CA GLY A 45 -7.19 -9.59 -24.38
C GLY A 45 -8.15 -8.91 -23.40
N LYS A 46 -8.49 -9.55 -22.28
CA LYS A 46 -9.38 -8.97 -21.25
C LYS A 46 -8.59 -8.26 -20.17
N THR A 47 -9.17 -7.15 -19.69
CA THR A 47 -8.70 -6.40 -18.53
C THR A 47 -9.77 -6.46 -17.44
N TYR A 48 -9.34 -6.68 -16.20
CA TYR A 48 -10.17 -6.60 -15.02
C TYR A 48 -9.64 -5.49 -14.11
N ASN A 49 -10.52 -4.55 -13.75
CA ASN A 49 -10.18 -3.36 -12.95
C ASN A 49 -10.68 -3.46 -11.51
N GLY A 50 -11.13 -4.65 -11.09
CA GLY A 50 -11.49 -4.89 -9.71
C GLY A 50 -10.25 -4.85 -8.80
N LEU A 51 -10.48 -4.50 -7.55
CA LEU A 51 -9.50 -4.36 -6.51
C LEU A 51 -9.02 -5.75 -6.13
N SER A 52 -7.89 -6.18 -6.69
CA SER A 52 -7.30 -7.50 -6.51
C SER A 52 -6.09 -7.48 -5.58
N SER A 53 -5.85 -8.58 -4.87
CA SER A 53 -4.74 -8.74 -3.92
C SER A 53 -3.92 -10.00 -4.23
N SER A 54 -2.62 -10.01 -3.91
CA SER A 54 -1.83 -11.26 -3.97
C SER A 54 -2.38 -12.36 -3.05
N LEU A 55 -3.12 -11.99 -2.00
CA LEU A 55 -3.81 -12.92 -1.11
C LEU A 55 -4.88 -13.77 -1.82
N ASP A 56 -5.41 -13.28 -2.95
CA ASP A 56 -6.42 -13.96 -3.76
C ASP A 56 -5.86 -15.14 -4.56
N ILE A 57 -4.53 -15.24 -4.69
CA ILE A 57 -3.88 -16.32 -5.45
C ILE A 57 -4.25 -17.68 -4.84
N LEU A 58 -4.17 -17.82 -3.52
CA LEU A 58 -4.45 -19.08 -2.83
C LEU A 58 -5.90 -19.56 -3.08
N PRO A 59 -6.96 -18.82 -2.74
CA PRO A 59 -8.33 -19.26 -2.99
C PRO A 59 -8.62 -19.47 -4.47
N THR A 60 -8.03 -18.66 -5.37
CA THR A 60 -8.16 -18.84 -6.83
C THR A 60 -7.58 -20.17 -7.30
N VAL A 61 -6.38 -20.54 -6.82
CA VAL A 61 -5.72 -21.79 -7.20
C VAL A 61 -6.46 -23.00 -6.63
N LEU A 62 -6.92 -22.91 -5.38
CA LEU A 62 -7.69 -23.98 -4.75
C LEU A 62 -9.00 -24.25 -5.50
N GLU A 63 -9.73 -23.19 -5.89
CA GLU A 63 -10.94 -23.33 -6.73
C GLU A 63 -10.59 -23.90 -8.11
N ALA A 64 -9.53 -23.41 -8.76
CA ALA A 64 -9.11 -23.90 -10.07
C ALA A 64 -8.74 -25.39 -10.07
N ALA A 65 -8.17 -25.88 -8.96
CA ALA A 65 -7.80 -27.27 -8.74
C ALA A 65 -8.96 -28.14 -8.22
N ALA A 66 -10.16 -27.58 -8.04
CA ALA A 66 -11.33 -28.26 -7.48
C ALA A 66 -11.08 -28.93 -6.11
N VAL A 67 -10.22 -28.30 -5.29
CA VAL A 67 -9.92 -28.79 -3.94
C VAL A 67 -11.18 -28.73 -3.07
N GLN A 68 -11.60 -29.89 -2.57
CA GLN A 68 -12.74 -29.99 -1.65
C GLN A 68 -12.41 -29.36 -0.30
N ASN A 69 -13.42 -28.80 0.36
CA ASN A 69 -13.29 -28.16 1.68
C ASN A 69 -12.26 -27.02 1.74
N SER A 70 -11.95 -26.37 0.62
CA SER A 70 -11.02 -25.23 0.57
C SER A 70 -11.48 -24.05 1.43
N ASN A 71 -12.79 -23.93 1.68
CA ASN A 71 -13.40 -22.98 2.61
C ASN A 71 -13.00 -23.18 4.09
N THR A 72 -12.36 -24.30 4.44
CA THR A 72 -11.83 -24.53 5.80
C THR A 72 -10.48 -23.84 6.05
N ILE A 73 -9.79 -23.41 4.98
CA ILE A 73 -8.55 -22.66 5.09
C ILE A 73 -8.91 -21.19 5.34
N ALA A 74 -8.59 -20.70 6.54
CA ALA A 74 -8.75 -19.29 6.86
C ALA A 74 -7.85 -18.45 5.95
N THR A 75 -8.46 -17.57 5.16
CA THR A 75 -7.76 -16.65 4.25
C THR A 75 -8.51 -15.32 4.17
N ASP A 76 -7.77 -14.24 4.01
CA ASP A 76 -8.31 -12.91 3.74
C ASP A 76 -8.59 -12.68 2.23
N GLY A 77 -8.12 -13.59 1.37
CA GLY A 77 -8.29 -13.50 -0.08
C GLY A 77 -9.63 -14.05 -0.55
N VAL A 78 -10.01 -13.69 -1.78
CA VAL A 78 -11.16 -14.28 -2.49
C VAL A 78 -10.74 -14.78 -3.87
N SER A 79 -11.46 -15.74 -4.42
CA SER A 79 -11.14 -16.24 -5.76
C SER A 79 -11.44 -15.22 -6.85
N TRP A 80 -10.53 -15.08 -7.81
CA TRP A 80 -10.73 -14.30 -9.03
C TRP A 80 -11.57 -15.01 -10.08
N LEU A 81 -11.72 -16.34 -10.02
CA LEU A 81 -12.34 -17.13 -11.10
C LEU A 81 -13.73 -16.64 -11.49
N PRO A 82 -14.66 -16.32 -10.56
CA PRO A 82 -15.96 -15.80 -10.94
C PRO A 82 -15.87 -14.53 -11.80
N TYR A 83 -14.92 -13.64 -11.50
CA TYR A 83 -14.75 -12.37 -12.19
C TYR A 83 -14.04 -12.53 -13.54
N VAL A 84 -12.94 -13.28 -13.58
CA VAL A 84 -12.15 -13.43 -14.83
C VAL A 84 -12.81 -14.33 -15.85
N LEU A 85 -13.72 -15.22 -15.43
CA LEU A 85 -14.55 -16.04 -16.32
C LEU A 85 -15.85 -15.34 -16.73
N GLY A 86 -16.15 -14.16 -16.18
CA GLY A 86 -17.33 -13.37 -16.53
C GLY A 86 -18.63 -13.81 -15.83
N ASN A 87 -18.54 -14.64 -14.79
CA ASN A 87 -19.68 -15.09 -13.98
C ASN A 87 -20.08 -14.08 -12.89
N ALA A 88 -19.19 -13.14 -12.55
CA ALA A 88 -19.42 -12.07 -11.60
C ALA A 88 -18.86 -10.73 -12.13
N GLN A 89 -19.41 -9.63 -11.63
CA GLN A 89 -18.98 -8.26 -11.96
C GLN A 89 -18.71 -7.47 -10.67
N GLY A 90 -17.96 -6.39 -10.77
CA GLY A 90 -17.69 -5.48 -9.66
C GLY A 90 -16.34 -5.68 -8.99
N GLN A 91 -16.29 -5.51 -7.68
CA GLN A 91 -15.09 -5.53 -6.86
C GLN A 91 -15.04 -6.84 -6.05
N PRO A 92 -13.92 -7.59 -6.03
CA PRO A 92 -13.79 -8.75 -5.16
C PRO A 92 -13.70 -8.35 -3.69
N HIS A 93 -13.18 -7.15 -3.44
CA HIS A 93 -12.89 -6.62 -2.12
C HIS A 93 -13.58 -5.26 -1.93
N GLN A 94 -14.19 -5.07 -0.77
CA GLN A 94 -14.69 -3.74 -0.38
C GLN A 94 -13.53 -2.80 0.01
N ALA A 95 -12.46 -3.36 0.57
CA ALA A 95 -11.25 -2.63 0.93
C ALA A 95 -10.01 -3.53 0.83
N LEU A 96 -8.86 -2.93 0.55
CA LEU A 96 -7.55 -3.53 0.78
C LEU A 96 -6.76 -2.64 1.74
N ILE A 97 -5.99 -3.27 2.64
CA ILE A 97 -5.30 -2.58 3.73
C ILE A 97 -3.85 -3.05 3.79
N TRP A 98 -2.95 -2.09 3.97
CA TRP A 98 -1.51 -2.29 4.12
C TRP A 98 -1.05 -1.62 5.41
N ARG A 99 -0.06 -2.21 6.07
CA ARG A 99 0.60 -1.62 7.23
C ARG A 99 2.05 -2.07 7.29
N LYS A 100 2.95 -1.11 7.42
CA LYS A 100 4.35 -1.32 7.76
C LYS A 100 4.77 -0.28 8.79
N ASP A 101 5.19 -0.76 9.97
CA ASP A 101 5.65 0.07 11.08
C ASP A 101 4.64 1.19 11.41
N ALA A 102 5.09 2.46 11.38
CA ALA A 102 4.26 3.64 11.64
C ALA A 102 3.30 4.00 10.50
N ALA A 103 3.49 3.43 9.30
CA ALA A 103 2.72 3.76 8.10
C ALA A 103 1.64 2.70 7.82
N ALA A 104 0.49 3.16 7.32
CA ALA A 104 -0.57 2.29 6.84
C ALA A 104 -1.32 2.94 5.68
N ALA A 105 -1.92 2.11 4.84
CA ALA A 105 -2.85 2.54 3.82
C ALA A 105 -4.12 1.69 3.79
N ILE A 106 -5.22 2.29 3.39
CA ILE A 106 -6.46 1.58 3.06
C ILE A 106 -6.99 2.12 1.75
N ARG A 107 -7.42 1.23 0.86
CA ARG A 107 -8.08 1.56 -0.40
C ARG A 107 -9.51 1.04 -0.39
N MET A 108 -10.47 1.92 -0.68
CA MET A 108 -11.88 1.60 -0.86
C MET A 108 -12.36 2.18 -2.18
N ASN A 109 -12.65 1.32 -3.16
CA ASN A 109 -12.95 1.72 -4.53
C ASN A 109 -11.84 2.62 -5.10
N ASN A 110 -12.20 3.86 -5.46
CA ASN A 110 -11.29 4.87 -6.02
C ASN A 110 -10.52 5.64 -4.93
N TYR A 111 -10.98 5.61 -3.68
CA TYR A 111 -10.35 6.38 -2.63
C TYR A 111 -9.24 5.59 -1.95
N LYS A 112 -8.18 6.30 -1.56
CA LYS A 112 -7.09 5.76 -0.77
C LYS A 112 -6.74 6.72 0.37
N LEU A 113 -6.65 6.17 1.57
CA LEU A 113 -6.19 6.87 2.76
C LEU A 113 -4.80 6.35 3.11
N ILE A 114 -3.86 7.25 3.38
CA ILE A 114 -2.57 6.93 3.97
C ILE A 114 -2.52 7.57 5.36
N ARG A 115 -2.08 6.81 6.36
CA ARG A 115 -1.76 7.28 7.71
C ARG A 115 -0.29 7.07 7.99
N VAL A 116 0.34 8.06 8.60
CA VAL A 116 1.67 7.90 9.22
C VAL A 116 1.60 8.42 10.65
N ASN A 117 1.93 7.57 11.63
CA ASN A 117 1.92 7.95 13.04
C ASN A 117 2.86 9.14 13.27
N GLY A 118 2.38 10.16 13.99
CA GLY A 118 3.12 11.40 14.23
C GLY A 118 3.07 12.44 13.09
N ILE A 119 2.53 12.09 11.92
CA ILE A 119 2.36 13.03 10.78
C ILE A 119 0.88 13.28 10.50
N GLY A 120 0.06 12.22 10.47
CA GLY A 120 -1.38 12.31 10.24
C GLY A 120 -1.83 11.55 8.99
N TYR A 121 -2.92 12.02 8.39
CA TYR A 121 -3.61 11.36 7.29
C TYR A 121 -3.53 12.17 5.98
N ARG A 122 -3.62 11.46 4.85
CA ARG A 122 -3.88 12.01 3.51
C ARG A 122 -4.90 11.16 2.79
N LEU A 123 -5.90 11.80 2.19
CA LEU A 123 -6.95 11.13 1.42
C LEU A 123 -6.81 11.49 -0.05
N TYR A 124 -6.81 10.50 -0.93
CA TYR A 124 -6.68 10.68 -2.38
C TYR A 124 -7.83 10.02 -3.12
N ASP A 125 -8.21 10.58 -4.26
CA ASP A 125 -9.09 9.94 -5.25
C ASP A 125 -8.26 9.45 -6.43
N LEU A 126 -7.97 8.15 -6.47
CA LEU A 126 -7.11 7.51 -7.47
C LEU A 126 -7.75 7.48 -8.87
N GLN A 127 -9.05 7.74 -9.01
CA GLN A 127 -9.67 7.83 -10.34
C GLN A 127 -9.21 9.11 -11.05
N ASN A 128 -9.12 10.21 -10.30
CA ASN A 128 -8.79 11.53 -10.84
C ASN A 128 -7.35 11.96 -10.55
N ASP A 129 -6.69 11.31 -9.58
CA ASP A 129 -5.32 11.59 -9.14
C ASP A 129 -4.57 10.30 -8.81
N ILE A 130 -4.17 9.58 -9.86
CA ILE A 130 -3.34 8.37 -9.75
C ILE A 130 -1.94 8.64 -9.16
N SER A 131 -1.53 9.91 -9.16
CA SER A 131 -0.26 10.39 -8.62
C SER A 131 -0.33 10.79 -7.15
N GLU A 132 -1.47 10.61 -6.47
CA GLU A 132 -1.63 10.86 -5.03
C GLU A 132 -1.04 12.21 -4.60
N SER A 133 -1.31 13.25 -5.38
CA SER A 133 -0.73 14.60 -5.26
C SER A 133 -1.70 15.62 -4.68
N ASN A 134 -3.01 15.36 -4.71
CA ASN A 134 -4.05 16.25 -4.19
C ASN A 134 -4.73 15.65 -2.96
N ASP A 135 -4.43 16.18 -1.78
CA ASP A 135 -5.05 15.75 -0.53
C ASP A 135 -6.49 16.26 -0.40
N LEU A 136 -7.41 15.34 -0.19
CA LEU A 136 -8.84 15.57 -0.06
C LEU A 136 -9.33 15.54 1.39
N GLN A 137 -8.44 15.44 2.39
CA GLN A 137 -8.89 15.30 3.79
C GLN A 137 -9.85 16.43 4.22
N ALA A 138 -9.58 17.67 3.80
CA ALA A 138 -10.36 18.85 4.17
C ALA A 138 -11.69 18.93 3.40
N SER A 139 -11.72 18.46 2.15
CA SER A 139 -12.88 18.55 1.26
C SER A 139 -13.79 17.33 1.30
N ASN A 140 -13.35 16.21 1.90
CA ASN A 140 -14.13 14.97 1.96
C ASN A 140 -14.04 14.29 3.34
N ALA A 141 -14.51 15.01 4.37
CA ALA A 141 -14.49 14.55 5.76
C ALA A 141 -15.28 13.25 5.99
N VAL A 142 -16.37 13.02 5.24
CA VAL A 142 -17.19 11.80 5.36
C VAL A 142 -16.40 10.57 4.94
N MET A 143 -15.73 10.62 3.78
CA MET A 143 -14.92 9.49 3.31
C MET A 143 -13.68 9.30 4.19
N LEU A 144 -13.05 10.42 4.63
CA LEU A 144 -11.94 10.39 5.58
C LEU A 144 -12.31 9.61 6.83
N GLN A 145 -13.40 9.99 7.51
CA GLN A 145 -13.84 9.34 8.75
C GLN A 145 -14.18 7.86 8.52
N ARG A 146 -14.87 7.52 7.42
CA ARG A 146 -15.19 6.13 7.08
C ARG A 146 -13.94 5.27 6.95
N MET A 147 -12.93 5.75 6.23
CA MET A 147 -11.69 5.01 5.99
C MET A 147 -10.80 4.94 7.24
N GLN A 148 -10.81 5.99 8.07
CA GLN A 148 -10.13 5.99 9.37
C GLN A 148 -10.70 4.92 10.29
N THR A 149 -12.03 4.88 10.47
CA THR A 149 -12.68 3.87 11.30
C THR A 149 -12.36 2.46 10.82
N ALA A 150 -12.50 2.20 9.51
CA ALA A 150 -12.23 0.89 8.95
C ALA A 150 -10.76 0.46 9.12
N LEU A 151 -9.81 1.37 8.96
CA LEU A 151 -8.38 1.09 9.18
C LEU A 151 -8.11 0.74 10.64
N LEU A 152 -8.60 1.56 11.57
CA LEU A 152 -8.38 1.36 13.01
C LEU A 152 -9.06 0.09 13.51
N ASP A 153 -10.25 -0.24 13.01
CA ASP A 153 -10.94 -1.48 13.36
C ASP A 153 -10.20 -2.72 12.85
N TRP A 154 -9.66 -2.66 11.63
CA TRP A 154 -8.82 -3.74 11.12
C TRP A 154 -7.54 -3.92 11.96
N GLU A 155 -6.89 -2.83 12.39
CA GLU A 155 -5.67 -2.89 13.20
C GLU A 155 -5.87 -3.55 14.56
N LYS A 156 -7.05 -3.39 15.20
CA LYS A 156 -7.36 -4.05 16.48
C LYS A 156 -7.29 -5.58 16.40
N SER A 157 -7.51 -6.15 15.22
CA SER A 157 -7.45 -7.61 15.01
C SER A 157 -6.03 -8.13 14.76
N LYS A 158 -5.02 -7.25 14.69
CA LYS A 158 -3.64 -7.64 14.34
C LYS A 158 -2.80 -7.89 15.57
N VAL A 159 -1.98 -8.93 15.46
CA VAL A 159 -0.96 -9.25 16.47
C VAL A 159 0.13 -8.18 16.46
N LYS A 160 0.85 -8.08 17.58
CA LYS A 160 2.07 -7.26 17.65
C LYS A 160 3.13 -7.84 16.71
N PRO A 161 3.93 -6.99 16.03
CA PRO A 161 5.07 -7.46 15.25
C PRO A 161 6.01 -8.31 16.09
N LEU A 162 6.50 -9.42 15.53
CA LEU A 162 7.43 -10.32 16.20
C LEU A 162 8.89 -9.83 16.12
N TRP A 163 9.18 -8.93 15.18
CA TRP A 163 10.46 -8.26 14.98
C TRP A 163 10.23 -6.85 14.42
N GLN A 164 11.27 -6.03 14.45
CA GLN A 164 11.25 -4.64 13.99
C GLN A 164 12.39 -4.40 12.98
N GLU A 165 12.22 -3.41 12.10
CA GLU A 165 13.22 -3.05 11.09
C GLU A 165 14.42 -2.29 11.69
N GLY A 166 14.17 -1.58 12.79
CA GLY A 166 15.16 -0.87 13.60
C GLY A 166 15.18 0.64 13.34
N ASN A 167 15.57 1.39 14.37
CA ASN A 167 15.41 2.85 14.46
C ASN A 167 15.91 3.64 13.25
N VAL A 168 16.99 3.19 12.58
CA VAL A 168 17.56 3.88 11.41
C VAL A 168 16.57 3.84 10.24
N TRP A 169 16.05 2.66 9.92
CA TRP A 169 15.11 2.49 8.81
C TRP A 169 13.72 3.00 9.14
N ASP A 170 13.30 2.93 10.41
CA ASP A 170 12.07 3.59 10.88
C ASP A 170 12.14 5.10 10.64
N THR A 171 13.28 5.72 10.95
CA THR A 171 13.52 7.16 10.73
C THR A 171 13.53 7.51 9.24
N ILE A 172 14.23 6.72 8.41
CA ILE A 172 14.27 6.92 6.96
C ILE A 172 12.86 6.80 6.38
N THR A 173 12.13 5.75 6.73
CA THR A 173 10.76 5.51 6.26
C THR A 173 9.82 6.63 6.67
N LEU A 174 9.92 7.13 7.91
CA LEU A 174 9.15 8.29 8.38
C LEU A 174 9.46 9.55 7.55
N MET A 175 10.74 9.84 7.30
CA MET A 175 11.15 11.01 6.51
C MET A 175 10.70 10.92 5.04
N ILE A 176 10.77 9.73 4.44
CA ILE A 176 10.26 9.48 3.09
C ILE A 176 8.76 9.78 3.04
N HIS A 177 7.99 9.24 3.98
CA HIS A 177 6.55 9.46 4.01
C HIS A 177 6.20 10.92 4.29
N ASP A 178 6.91 11.60 5.19
CA ASP A 178 6.76 13.04 5.45
C ASP A 178 6.94 13.85 4.17
N ASP A 179 8.03 13.61 3.44
CA ASP A 179 8.30 14.32 2.19
C ASP A 179 7.25 14.06 1.13
N LEU A 180 6.90 12.80 0.92
CA LEU A 180 5.87 12.43 -0.04
C LEU A 180 4.50 13.01 0.36
N MET A 181 4.12 13.01 1.65
CA MET A 181 2.82 13.54 2.11
C MET A 181 2.66 15.05 1.87
N HIS A 182 3.77 15.75 1.69
CA HIS A 182 3.82 17.18 1.40
C HIS A 182 4.27 17.49 -0.03
N ASN A 183 4.27 16.48 -0.92
CA ASN A 183 4.71 16.61 -2.31
C ASN A 183 6.14 17.18 -2.47
N ARG A 184 7.01 16.93 -1.50
CA ARG A 184 8.41 17.35 -1.53
C ARG A 184 9.28 16.27 -2.17
N LYS A 185 10.43 16.69 -2.67
CA LYS A 185 11.50 15.75 -3.03
C LYS A 185 11.97 15.03 -1.76
N VAL A 186 12.03 13.70 -1.82
CA VAL A 186 12.56 12.86 -0.74
C VAL A 186 14.00 13.28 -0.40
N ARG A 187 14.22 13.64 0.86
CA ARG A 187 15.51 14.15 1.38
C ARG A 187 16.49 13.04 1.74
N VAL A 188 16.00 11.92 2.26
CA VAL A 188 16.81 10.79 2.74
C VAL A 188 16.17 9.49 2.28
N ARG A 189 16.98 8.57 1.75
CA ARG A 189 16.54 7.27 1.21
C ARG A 189 17.29 6.07 1.79
N ASN A 190 18.43 6.29 2.44
CA ASN A 190 19.28 5.23 2.96
C ASN A 190 20.08 5.71 4.18
N PRO A 191 20.77 4.80 4.90
CA PRO A 191 21.52 5.15 6.11
C PRO A 191 22.64 6.17 5.91
N GLU A 192 23.32 6.14 4.76
CA GLU A 192 24.39 7.09 4.43
C GLU A 192 23.81 8.51 4.24
N GLU A 193 22.74 8.64 3.47
CA GLU A 193 22.00 9.89 3.31
C GLU A 193 21.48 10.43 4.65
N LEU A 194 21.01 9.54 5.54
CA LEU A 194 20.55 9.94 6.87
C LEU A 194 21.70 10.50 7.71
N ALA A 195 22.84 9.81 7.76
CA ALA A 195 24.01 10.24 8.51
C ALA A 195 24.48 11.62 8.04
N ASN A 196 24.56 11.82 6.71
CA ASN A 196 24.91 13.09 6.10
C ASN A 196 23.88 14.18 6.45
N TYR A 197 22.59 13.88 6.37
CA TYR A 197 21.52 14.83 6.70
C TYR A 197 21.64 15.31 8.16
N LEU A 198 21.83 14.40 9.11
CA LEU A 198 21.94 14.72 10.54
C LEU A 198 23.19 15.55 10.87
N GLN A 199 24.32 15.31 10.20
CA GLN A 199 25.52 16.14 10.37
C GLN A 199 25.28 17.60 9.95
N HIS A 200 24.55 17.82 8.85
CA HIS A 200 24.28 19.16 8.33
C HIS A 200 23.17 19.89 9.11
N THR A 201 22.18 19.17 9.65
CA THR A 201 21.12 19.77 10.47
C THR A 201 21.51 20.00 11.92
N ASN A 202 22.41 19.20 12.51
CA ASN A 202 22.93 19.47 13.85
C ASN A 202 23.77 20.76 13.91
N ASN A 203 24.35 21.19 12.79
CA ASN A 203 25.01 22.49 12.65
C ASN A 203 24.02 23.66 12.50
N ASN A 204 22.72 23.38 12.36
CA ASN A 204 21.63 24.36 12.25
C ASN A 204 20.54 23.97 13.27
N LEU A 205 20.72 24.32 14.54
CA LEU A 205 19.82 24.00 15.66
C LEU A 205 18.37 24.48 15.43
N SER A 206 17.56 23.67 14.74
CA SER A 206 16.13 23.45 14.95
C SER A 206 15.66 22.35 13.98
N LYS A 207 14.86 21.38 14.46
CA LYS A 207 14.17 20.33 13.68
C LYS A 207 14.93 19.02 13.44
N THR A 208 15.31 18.33 14.51
CA THR A 208 15.36 16.85 14.47
C THR A 208 13.92 16.34 14.63
N PRO A 209 13.34 15.61 13.66
CA PRO A 209 12.08 14.91 13.88
C PRO A 209 12.27 13.94 15.05
N HIS A 210 11.35 13.95 16.01
CA HIS A 210 11.36 12.95 17.07
C HIS A 210 11.32 11.57 16.43
N ALA A 211 12.38 10.78 16.64
CA ALA A 211 12.40 9.38 16.25
C ALA A 211 11.13 8.72 16.80
N TYR A 212 10.45 7.96 15.95
CA TYR A 212 9.28 7.18 16.35
C TYR A 212 9.70 6.25 17.49
N LYS A 213 9.25 6.56 18.72
CA LYS A 213 9.35 5.64 19.85
C LYS A 213 8.16 4.72 19.72
N GLY A 214 8.39 3.52 19.17
CA GLY A 214 7.35 2.51 19.07
C GLY A 214 6.77 2.20 20.46
N GLU A 215 5.44 2.24 20.56
CA GLU A 215 4.68 1.65 21.67
C GLU A 215 4.24 0.21 21.32
#